data_AF-C5T4K3-F1
#
_entry.id   AF-C5T4K3-F1
#
_cell.length_a   1.000
_cell.length_b   1.000
_cell.length_c   1.000
_cell.angle_alpha   90.00
_cell.angle_beta   90.00
_cell.angle_gamma   90.00
#
_symmetry.space_group_name_H-M   'P 1'
#
loop_
_entity.id
_entity.type
_entity.pdbx_description
1 polymer ?
#
loop_
_entity_poly.entity_id
_entity_poly.type
_entity_poly.pdbx_seq_one_letter_code
_entity_poly.pdbx_strand_id
1 'polypeptide(L)'
;MGTTSALPGFNAPAVGFEQPFAMLEACHERVQRTLGLLQRLRAHVLEHGADVPAQQAARDVLRYFDIAAPLHHQDEELHVFPLLLAQGAADVAALVA
;
A
#
# COMPACT_ATOMS: atom_id res chain seq x y z
N MET A 1 -21.56 -1.88 -14.49
CA MET A 1 -21.23 -0.54 -13.94
C MET A 1 -21.09 -0.70 -12.44
N GLY A 2 -19.90 -1.08 -11.96
CA GLY A 2 -19.63 -1.25 -10.53
C GLY A 2 -19.20 0.09 -9.95
N THR A 3 -19.94 0.59 -8.97
CA THR A 3 -19.63 1.82 -8.26
C THR A 3 -18.41 1.61 -7.37
N THR A 4 -17.28 2.21 -7.75
CA THR A 4 -16.09 2.33 -6.90
C THR A 4 -16.50 3.15 -5.67
N SER A 5 -16.68 2.50 -4.53
CA SER A 5 -16.93 3.18 -3.27
C SER A 5 -15.64 3.91 -2.89
N ALA A 6 -15.59 5.21 -3.20
CA ALA A 6 -14.46 6.07 -2.86
C ALA A 6 -14.40 6.21 -1.34
N LEU A 7 -13.28 5.78 -0.77
CA LEU A 7 -12.98 6.00 0.64
C LEU A 7 -12.73 7.51 0.85
N PRO A 8 -13.34 8.15 1.86
CA PRO A 8 -13.07 9.55 2.17
C PRO A 8 -11.57 9.79 2.38
N GLY A 9 -10.99 10.72 1.61
CA GLY A 9 -9.55 11.01 1.61
C GLY A 9 -8.73 10.35 0.48
N PHE A 10 -9.36 9.58 -0.39
CA PHE A 10 -8.72 8.92 -1.54
C PHE A 10 -9.32 9.41 -2.87
N ASN A 11 -8.92 10.60 -3.30
CA ASN A 11 -9.29 11.18 -4.60
C ASN A 11 -8.09 11.22 -5.54
N ALA A 12 -7.55 10.06 -5.90
CA ALA A 12 -6.69 9.93 -7.07
C ALA A 12 -7.49 9.25 -8.20
N PRO A 13 -7.35 9.66 -9.48
CA PRO A 13 -7.98 8.93 -10.58
C PRO A 13 -7.57 7.46 -10.47
N ALA A 14 -8.55 6.56 -10.58
CA ALA A 14 -8.28 5.13 -10.54
C ALA A 14 -7.39 4.79 -11.75
N VAL A 15 -6.10 4.61 -11.50
CA VAL A 15 -5.22 3.97 -12.47
C VAL A 15 -5.83 2.60 -12.74
N GLY A 16 -6.11 2.28 -14.00
CA GLY A 16 -6.63 0.97 -14.37
C GLY A 16 -5.50 -0.05 -14.48
N PHE A 17 -5.85 -1.33 -14.51
CA PHE A 17 -4.88 -2.42 -14.73
C PHE A 17 -4.13 -2.34 -16.06
N GLU A 18 -4.63 -1.54 -17.03
CA GLU A 18 -3.97 -1.22 -18.29
C GLU A 18 -2.67 -0.40 -18.13
N GLN A 19 -2.43 0.16 -16.94
CA GLN A 19 -1.22 0.90 -16.58
C GLN A 19 -0.60 0.31 -15.30
N PRO A 20 -0.06 -0.92 -15.35
CA PRO A 20 0.31 -1.68 -14.16
C PRO A 20 1.39 -0.98 -13.31
N PHE A 21 2.35 -0.30 -13.92
CA PHE A 21 3.39 0.42 -13.16
C PHE A 21 2.84 1.67 -12.46
N ALA A 22 1.94 2.43 -13.09
CA ALA A 22 1.29 3.56 -12.42
C ALA A 22 0.38 3.07 -11.27
N MET A 23 -0.17 1.85 -11.36
CA MET A 23 -0.91 1.23 -10.25
C MET A 23 0.03 0.88 -9.09
N LEU A 24 1.18 0.26 -9.38
CA LEU A 24 2.20 -0.05 -8.37
C LEU A 24 2.71 1.23 -7.67
N GLU A 25 2.96 2.30 -8.43
CA GLU A 25 3.31 3.61 -7.85
C GLU A 25 2.22 4.15 -6.92
N ALA A 26 0.95 4.09 -7.32
CA ALA A 26 -0.17 4.51 -6.48
C ALA A 26 -0.30 3.65 -5.21
N CYS A 27 -0.01 2.35 -5.29
CA CYS A 27 0.10 1.46 -4.13
C CYS A 27 1.25 1.90 -3.22
N HIS A 28 2.42 2.24 -3.75
CA HIS A 28 3.56 2.73 -2.97
C HIS A 28 3.25 4.05 -2.25
N GLU A 29 2.61 5.01 -2.92
CA GLU A 29 2.18 6.23 -2.24
C GLU A 29 1.22 5.93 -1.07
N ARG A 30 0.34 4.94 -1.24
CA ARG A 30 -0.58 4.51 -0.19
C ARG A 30 0.17 3.85 0.97
N VAL A 31 1.20 3.04 0.72
CA VAL A 31 2.11 2.53 1.77
C VAL A 31 2.67 3.70 2.58
N GLN A 32 3.24 4.71 1.90
CA GLN A 32 3.86 5.86 2.57
C GLN A 32 2.86 6.65 3.42
N ARG A 33 1.65 6.89 2.91
CA ARG A 33 0.58 7.55 3.68
C ARG A 33 0.17 6.75 4.92
N THR A 34 0.06 5.42 4.81
CA THR A 34 -0.28 4.55 5.95
C THR A 34 0.84 4.53 6.99
N LEU A 35 2.10 4.48 6.58
CA LEU A 35 3.25 4.57 7.49
C LEU A 35 3.28 5.93 8.21
N GLY A 36 3.00 7.03 7.50
CA GLY A 36 2.86 8.35 8.11
C GLY A 36 1.71 8.42 9.12
N LEU A 37 0.58 7.74 8.85
CA LEU A 37 -0.52 7.63 9.81
C LEU A 37 -0.09 6.84 11.06
N LEU A 38 0.61 5.72 10.90
CA LEU A 38 1.12 4.93 12.02
C LEU A 38 2.08 5.73 12.92
N GLN A 39 2.96 6.54 12.32
CA GLN A 39 3.86 7.41 13.07
C GLN A 39 3.09 8.45 13.91
N ARG A 40 2.07 9.10 13.33
CA ARG A 40 1.22 10.06 14.05
C ARG A 40 0.38 9.38 15.12
N LEU A 41 -0.16 8.19 14.83
CA LEU A 41 -0.91 7.38 15.80
C LEU A 41 -0.05 7.07 17.03
N ARG A 42 1.21 6.66 16.84
CA ARG A 42 2.12 6.39 17.97
C ARG A 42 2.29 7.62 18.86
N ALA A 43 2.51 8.80 18.27
CA ALA A 43 2.63 10.04 19.02
C ALA A 43 1.31 10.37 19.76
N HIS A 44 0.17 10.25 19.07
CA HIS A 44 -1.14 10.54 19.64
C HIS A 44 -1.48 9.65 20.84
N VAL A 45 -1.21 8.34 20.74
CA VAL A 45 -1.49 7.38 21.83
C VAL A 45 -0.64 7.67 23.07
N LEU A 46 0.60 8.12 22.90
CA LEU A 46 1.46 8.48 24.03
C LEU A 46 0.94 9.71 24.80
N GLU A 47 0.29 10.64 24.11
CA GLU A 47 -0.21 11.89 24.70
C GLU A 47 -1.66 11.79 25.18
N HIS A 48 -2.53 11.11 24.43
CA HIS A 48 -3.99 11.12 24.62
C HIS A 48 -4.57 9.73 24.97
N GLY A 49 -3.76 8.68 24.91
CA GLY A 49 -4.21 7.29 25.07
C GLY A 49 -4.96 6.76 23.85
N ALA A 50 -5.62 5.61 24.03
CA ALA A 50 -6.37 4.92 22.97
C ALA A 50 -7.81 5.47 22.83
N ASP A 51 -7.92 6.78 22.61
CA ASP A 51 -9.19 7.46 22.35
C ASP A 51 -9.83 7.04 21.00
N VAL A 52 -11.03 7.55 20.72
CA VAL A 52 -11.77 7.18 19.50
C VAL A 52 -10.98 7.47 18.21
N PRO A 53 -10.35 8.65 18.03
CA PRO A 53 -9.45 8.90 16.91
C PRO A 53 -8.30 7.89 16.78
N ALA A 54 -7.60 7.58 17.88
CA ALA A 54 -6.51 6.61 17.88
C ALA A 54 -6.99 5.22 17.44
N GLN A 55 -8.13 4.77 17.96
CA GLN A 55 -8.70 3.48 17.58
C GLN A 55 -9.09 3.42 16.11
N GLN A 56 -9.62 4.52 15.56
CA GLN A 56 -9.98 4.58 14.14
C GLN A 56 -8.73 4.55 13.25
N ALA A 57 -7.71 5.35 13.57
CA ALA A 57 -6.44 5.33 12.85
C ALA A 57 -5.76 3.96 12.92
N ALA A 58 -5.82 3.28 14.07
CA ALA A 58 -5.30 1.92 14.22
C ALA A 58 -6.03 0.93 13.29
N ARG A 59 -7.36 0.99 13.22
CA ARG A 59 -8.16 0.15 12.29
C ARG A 59 -7.78 0.41 10.84
N ASP A 60 -7.57 1.67 10.46
CA ASP A 60 -7.21 2.01 9.08
C ASP A 60 -5.80 1.53 8.71
N VAL A 61 -4.83 1.63 9.63
CA VAL A 61 -3.48 1.07 9.46
C VAL A 61 -3.54 -0.45 9.31
N LEU A 62 -4.23 -1.14 10.23
CA LEU A 62 -4.37 -2.60 10.19
C LEU A 62 -5.03 -3.06 8.89
N ARG A 63 -6.17 -2.45 8.52
CA ARG A 63 -6.88 -2.81 7.29
C ARG A 63 -6.00 -2.67 6.03
N TYR A 64 -5.10 -1.69 5.99
CA TYR A 64 -4.17 -1.56 4.89
C TYR A 64 -3.18 -2.73 4.83
N PHE A 65 -2.53 -3.03 5.96
CA PHE A 65 -1.50 -4.06 6.01
C PHE A 65 -2.06 -5.50 6.03
N ASP A 66 -3.31 -5.70 6.42
CA ASP A 66 -3.96 -7.02 6.40
C ASP A 66 -4.51 -7.39 5.02
N ILE A 67 -4.82 -6.40 4.17
CA ILE A 67 -5.52 -6.63 2.90
C ILE A 67 -4.75 -6.06 1.72
N ALA A 68 -4.48 -4.75 1.71
CA ALA A 68 -3.95 -4.09 0.52
C ALA A 68 -2.46 -4.39 0.31
N ALA A 69 -1.64 -4.40 1.38
CA ALA A 69 -0.22 -4.71 1.25
C ALA A 69 0.04 -6.16 0.77
N PRO A 70 -0.64 -7.21 1.28
CA PRO A 70 -0.49 -8.57 0.77
C PRO A 70 -0.89 -8.71 -0.71
N LEU A 71 -1.96 -8.03 -1.14
CA LEU A 71 -2.36 -8.03 -2.55
C LEU A 71 -1.32 -7.36 -3.44
N HIS A 72 -0.75 -6.24 -2.99
CA HIS A 72 0.34 -5.58 -3.70
C HIS A 72 1.58 -6.47 -3.81
N HIS A 73 1.99 -7.15 -2.72
CA HIS A 73 3.10 -8.10 -2.80
C HIS A 73 2.79 -9.26 -3.77
N GLN A 74 1.55 -9.75 -3.77
CA GLN A 74 1.13 -10.80 -4.70
C GLN A 74 1.25 -10.34 -6.17
N ASP A 75 0.90 -9.08 -6.48
CA ASP A 75 1.10 -8.54 -7.82
C ASP A 75 2.59 -8.56 -8.21
N GLU A 76 3.49 -8.20 -7.30
CA GLU A 76 4.93 -8.22 -7.54
C GLU A 76 5.48 -9.64 -7.68
N GLU A 77 5.12 -10.54 -6.76
CA GLU A 77 5.55 -11.95 -6.73
C GLU A 77 5.08 -12.74 -7.96
N LEU A 78 3.87 -12.46 -8.46
CA LEU A 78 3.32 -13.17 -9.61
C LEU A 78 3.74 -12.57 -10.95
N HIS A 79 3.92 -11.24 -11.03
CA HIS A 79 3.98 -10.54 -12.31
C HIS A 79 5.25 -9.73 -12.53
N VAL A 80 5.98 -9.35 -11.49
CA VAL A 80 7.18 -8.50 -11.61
C VAL A 80 8.44 -9.32 -11.36
N PHE A 81 8.59 -9.94 -10.20
CA PHE A 81 9.82 -10.62 -9.80
C PHE A 81 10.21 -11.78 -10.73
N PRO A 82 9.29 -12.65 -11.21
CA PRO A 82 9.67 -13.73 -12.12
C PRO A 82 10.30 -13.21 -13.43
N LEU A 83 9.81 -12.08 -13.95
CA LEU A 83 10.36 -11.47 -15.16
C LEU A 83 11.72 -10.81 -14.91
N LEU A 84 11.89 -10.15 -13.77
CA LEU A 84 13.18 -9.58 -13.38
C LEU A 84 14.25 -10.66 -13.16
N LEU A 85 13.88 -11.80 -12.57
CA LEU A 85 14.78 -12.95 -12.39
C LEU A 85 15.17 -13.59 -13.72
N ALA A 86 14.22 -13.69 -14.66
CA ALA A 86 14.46 -14.35 -15.94
C ALA A 86 15.18 -13.45 -16.97
N GLN A 87 14.97 -12.13 -16.92
CA GLN A 87 15.36 -11.20 -17.99
C GLN A 87 16.05 -9.93 -17.51
N GLY A 88 16.12 -9.69 -16.19
CA GLY A 88 16.76 -8.51 -15.62
C GLY A 88 18.29 -8.54 -15.75
N ALA A 89 18.90 -7.35 -15.62
CA ALA A 89 20.34 -7.26 -15.43
C ALA A 89 20.75 -7.99 -14.14
N ALA A 90 21.97 -8.51 -14.08
CA ALA A 90 22.41 -9.38 -12.99
C ALA A 90 22.32 -8.71 -11.60
N ASP A 91 22.57 -7.40 -11.53
CA ASP A 91 22.43 -6.59 -10.33
C ASP A 91 20.97 -6.44 -9.89
N VAL A 92 20.05 -6.26 -10.84
CA VAL A 92 18.60 -6.18 -10.56
C VAL A 92 18.04 -7.53 -10.14
N ALA A 93 18.40 -8.62 -10.84
CA ALA A 93 17.97 -9.97 -10.49
C ALA A 93 18.40 -10.35 -9.07
N ALA A 94 19.60 -9.92 -8.64
CA ALA A 94 20.10 -10.16 -7.29
C ALA A 94 19.29 -9.44 -6.18
N LEU A 95 18.53 -8.39 -6.51
CA LEU A 95 17.68 -7.67 -5.53
C LEU A 95 16.35 -8.39 -5.27
N VAL A 96 15.95 -9.32 -6.13
CA VAL A 96 14.64 -9.98 -6.10
C VAL A 96 14.73 -11.51 -6.07
N ALA A 97 15.94 -12.04 -5.91
CA ALA A 97 16.24 -13.47 -5.77
C ALA A 97 16.17 -13.91 -4.29
#